data_AF-A0A257R8C3-F1
#
_entry.id   AF-A0A257R8C3-F1
#
_cell.length_a   1.000
_cell.length_b   1.000
_cell.length_c   1.000
_cell.angle_alpha   90.00
_cell.angle_beta   90.00
_cell.angle_gamma   90.00
#
_symmetry.space_group_name_H-M   'P 1'
#
loop_
_entity.id
_entity.type
_entity.pdbx_description
1 polymer ?
#
loop_
_entity_poly.entity_id
_entity_poly.type
_entity_poly.pdbx_seq_one_letter_code
_entity_poly.pdbx_strand_id
1 'polypeptide(L)'
;MILLRHGQSEFNLHFTATRQDPGIEDPGLTEQGHAQAAAAAAALAARPLRRLIVSPYTRTLQTAAPMLAQRRLDVEISPDIRERFHFTCDIGSPPDRLAARFPEHDFAHLPQQWWPGRTESEAAVIERANRFRSAMAARPDWRETIVVSHWAFILALTGQSLTNGTWIEYDPASPPPSSLTWRP
;
A
#
# COMPACT_ATOMS: atom_id res chain seq x y z
N MET A 1 6.11 12.23 5.59
CA MET A 1 6.10 11.11 4.63
C MET A 1 4.97 11.35 3.66
N ILE A 2 5.03 10.72 2.51
CA ILE A 2 3.93 10.72 1.54
C ILE A 2 3.26 9.37 1.62
N LEU A 3 1.92 9.36 1.69
CA LEU A 3 1.13 8.14 1.63
C LEU A 3 0.43 8.10 0.28
N LEU A 4 0.67 7.05 -0.50
CA LEU A 4 0.06 6.83 -1.82
C LEU A 4 -0.81 5.58 -1.76
N ARG A 5 -2.10 5.71 -2.09
CA ARG A 5 -2.96 4.54 -2.31
C ARG A 5 -2.65 3.95 -3.68
N HIS A 6 -2.58 2.62 -3.78
CA HIS A 6 -2.39 1.93 -5.06
C HIS A 6 -3.39 2.37 -6.14
N GLY A 7 -2.96 2.30 -7.41
CA GLY A 7 -3.83 2.52 -8.57
C GLY A 7 -4.99 1.53 -8.62
N GLN A 8 -5.97 1.77 -9.48
CA GLN A 8 -7.13 0.87 -9.63
C GLN A 8 -6.67 -0.55 -10.00
N SER A 9 -7.08 -1.54 -9.20
CA SER A 9 -6.86 -2.96 -9.50
C SER A 9 -8.06 -3.58 -10.22
N GLU A 10 -7.87 -4.76 -10.81
CA GLU A 10 -8.96 -5.56 -11.39
C GLU A 10 -10.08 -5.81 -10.36
N PHE A 11 -9.73 -6.08 -9.10
CA PHE A 11 -10.72 -6.16 -8.02
C PHE A 11 -11.52 -4.87 -7.85
N ASN A 12 -10.87 -3.70 -7.85
CA ASN A 12 -11.59 -2.43 -7.74
C ASN A 12 -12.57 -2.24 -8.91
N LEU A 13 -12.13 -2.52 -10.13
CA LEU A 13 -12.97 -2.41 -11.32
C LEU A 13 -14.25 -3.26 -11.21
N HIS A 14 -14.10 -4.53 -10.85
CA HIS A 14 -15.24 -5.44 -10.72
C HIS A 14 -16.11 -5.14 -9.50
N PHE A 15 -15.51 -4.98 -8.32
CA PHE A 15 -16.24 -4.77 -7.07
C PHE A 15 -17.03 -3.45 -7.07
N THR A 16 -16.50 -2.37 -7.66
CA THR A 16 -17.23 -1.11 -7.77
C THR A 16 -18.49 -1.26 -8.65
N ALA A 17 -18.43 -2.08 -9.69
CA ALA A 17 -19.56 -2.31 -10.59
C ALA A 17 -20.62 -3.25 -10.01
N THR A 18 -20.20 -4.33 -9.34
CA THR A 18 -21.12 -5.43 -8.95
C THR A 18 -21.40 -5.51 -7.46
N ARG A 19 -20.58 -4.86 -6.62
CA ARG A 19 -20.52 -5.03 -5.16
C ARG A 19 -20.32 -6.49 -4.72
N GLN A 20 -19.78 -7.32 -5.60
CA GLN A 20 -19.51 -8.74 -5.38
C GLN A 20 -18.01 -8.98 -5.48
N ASP A 21 -17.49 -9.85 -4.61
CA ASP A 21 -16.10 -10.30 -4.69
C ASP A 21 -15.91 -11.12 -5.98
N PRO A 22 -15.02 -10.69 -6.90
CA PRO A 22 -14.77 -11.41 -8.15
C PRO A 22 -13.93 -12.68 -7.96
N GLY A 23 -13.44 -12.97 -6.75
CA GLY A 23 -12.65 -14.16 -6.45
C GLY A 23 -11.21 -14.11 -6.99
N ILE A 24 -10.70 -12.90 -7.26
CA ILE A 24 -9.35 -12.69 -7.81
C ILE A 24 -8.37 -12.49 -6.65
N GLU A 25 -7.43 -13.41 -6.50
CA GLU A 25 -6.31 -13.30 -5.55
C GLU A 25 -5.23 -12.34 -6.08
N ASP A 26 -4.62 -11.56 -5.18
CA ASP A 26 -3.52 -10.62 -5.47
C ASP A 26 -3.60 -9.89 -6.84
N PRO A 27 -4.72 -9.19 -7.13
CA PRO A 27 -5.02 -8.66 -8.46
C PRO A 27 -3.98 -7.62 -8.90
N GLY A 28 -3.72 -7.60 -10.20
CA GLY A 28 -2.94 -6.57 -10.86
C GLY A 28 -3.70 -5.24 -11.00
N LEU A 29 -2.97 -4.21 -11.41
CA LEU A 29 -3.53 -2.94 -11.85
C LEU A 29 -4.23 -3.09 -13.21
N THR A 30 -5.30 -2.31 -13.39
CA THR A 30 -5.90 -2.10 -14.71
C THR A 30 -5.05 -1.13 -15.54
N GLU A 31 -5.39 -0.93 -16.81
CA GLU A 31 -4.79 0.13 -17.63
C GLU A 31 -4.95 1.51 -16.97
N GLN A 32 -6.13 1.80 -16.42
CA GLN A 32 -6.37 3.02 -15.64
C GLN A 32 -5.48 3.07 -14.38
N GLY A 33 -5.29 1.95 -13.68
CA GLY A 33 -4.40 1.87 -12.53
C GLY A 33 -2.94 2.17 -12.88
N HIS A 34 -2.46 1.66 -14.03
CA HIS A 34 -1.13 1.98 -14.53
C HIS A 34 -0.98 3.46 -14.91
N ALA A 35 -1.99 4.06 -15.56
CA ALA A 35 -2.00 5.50 -15.84
C ALA A 35 -1.98 6.35 -14.56
N GLN A 36 -2.74 5.95 -13.54
CA GLN A 36 -2.73 6.58 -12.21
C GLN A 36 -1.36 6.50 -11.54
N ALA A 37 -0.71 5.33 -11.59
CA ALA A 37 0.63 5.14 -11.04
C ALA A 37 1.68 6.03 -11.74
N ALA A 38 1.63 6.12 -13.07
CA ALA A 38 2.50 6.99 -13.85
C ALA A 38 2.28 8.48 -13.51
N ALA A 39 1.01 8.91 -13.38
CA ALA A 39 0.67 10.27 -12.99
C ALA A 39 1.17 10.62 -11.58
N ALA A 40 1.02 9.71 -10.61
CA ALA A 40 1.53 9.89 -9.26
C ALA A 40 3.07 10.01 -9.25
N ALA A 41 3.77 9.16 -10.01
CA ALA A 41 5.22 9.24 -10.14
C ALA A 41 5.68 10.59 -10.71
N ALA A 42 5.04 11.05 -11.80
CA ALA A 42 5.34 12.35 -12.40
C ALA A 42 5.08 13.51 -11.43
N ALA A 43 3.94 13.51 -10.72
CA ALA A 43 3.60 14.55 -9.75
C ALA A 43 4.58 14.60 -8.56
N LEU A 44 5.18 13.47 -8.21
CA LEU A 44 6.10 13.32 -7.09
C LEU A 44 7.59 13.39 -7.51
N ALA A 45 7.89 13.64 -8.78
CA ALA A 45 9.25 13.60 -9.33
C ALA A 45 10.19 14.61 -8.66
N ALA A 46 9.70 15.82 -8.38
CA ALA A 46 10.48 16.91 -7.76
C ALA A 46 10.59 16.82 -6.22
N ARG A 47 9.92 15.84 -5.58
CA ARG A 47 10.02 15.65 -4.13
C ARG A 47 11.36 14.99 -3.77
N PRO A 48 12.02 15.38 -2.67
CA PRO A 48 13.31 14.82 -2.25
C PRO A 48 13.12 13.45 -1.57
N LEU A 49 12.49 12.50 -2.27
CA LEU A 49 12.22 11.17 -1.75
C LEU A 49 13.48 10.31 -1.89
N ARG A 50 13.83 9.61 -0.80
CA ARG A 50 14.96 8.68 -0.73
C ARG A 50 14.54 7.25 -0.42
N ARG A 51 13.42 7.07 0.29
CA ARG A 51 12.91 5.75 0.68
C ARG A 51 11.52 5.49 0.11
N LEU A 52 11.30 4.26 -0.32
CA LEU A 52 10.00 3.70 -0.66
C LEU A 52 9.70 2.53 0.28
N ILE A 53 8.59 2.61 1.02
CA ILE A 53 8.03 1.45 1.73
C ILE A 53 6.81 0.99 0.94
N VAL A 54 6.75 -0.27 0.54
CA VAL A 54 5.69 -0.79 -0.33
C VAL A 54 5.11 -2.08 0.24
N SER A 55 3.79 -2.17 0.21
CA SER A 55 3.11 -3.42 0.57
C SER A 55 3.44 -4.53 -0.44
N PRO A 56 3.52 -5.81 -0.04
CA PRO A 56 3.95 -6.88 -0.94
C PRO A 56 2.90 -7.27 -2.01
N TYR A 57 1.68 -6.70 -1.98
CA TYR A 57 0.68 -7.00 -3.00
C TYR A 57 1.12 -6.51 -4.39
N THR A 58 0.76 -7.26 -5.43
CA THR A 58 1.04 -6.96 -6.83
C THR A 58 0.64 -5.53 -7.20
N ARG A 59 -0.59 -5.12 -6.85
CA ARG A 59 -1.11 -3.77 -7.15
C ARG A 59 -0.27 -2.64 -6.57
N THR A 60 0.32 -2.81 -5.39
CA THR A 60 1.20 -1.80 -4.77
C THR A 60 2.59 -1.79 -5.40
N LEU A 61 3.14 -2.96 -5.73
CA LEU A 61 4.42 -3.09 -6.45
C LEU A 61 4.34 -2.45 -7.85
N GLN A 62 3.28 -2.76 -8.60
CA GLN A 62 3.03 -2.14 -9.91
C GLN A 62 2.78 -0.62 -9.81
N THR A 63 2.17 -0.15 -8.72
CA THR A 63 2.00 1.30 -8.49
C THR A 63 3.35 1.98 -8.22
N ALA A 64 4.27 1.29 -7.55
CA ALA A 64 5.60 1.80 -7.24
C ALA A 64 6.55 1.82 -8.45
N ALA A 65 6.41 0.87 -9.38
CA ALA A 65 7.34 0.67 -10.49
C ALA A 65 7.67 1.95 -11.30
N PRO A 66 6.72 2.83 -11.68
CA PRO A 66 7.05 4.05 -12.40
C PRO A 66 7.95 5.01 -11.62
N MET A 67 7.85 5.07 -10.28
CA MET A 67 8.73 5.90 -9.46
C MET A 67 10.16 5.36 -9.42
N LEU A 68 10.31 4.04 -9.38
CA LEU A 68 11.61 3.37 -9.37
C LEU A 68 12.32 3.44 -10.72
N ALA A 69 11.56 3.51 -11.81
CA ALA A 69 12.11 3.77 -13.14
C ALA A 69 12.70 5.18 -13.29
N GLN A 70 12.18 6.16 -12.54
CA GLN A 70 12.59 7.58 -12.64
C GLN A 70 13.76 7.94 -11.72
N ARG A 71 13.92 7.23 -10.60
CA ARG A 71 14.96 7.52 -9.60
C ARG A 71 15.26 6.29 -8.75
N ARG A 72 16.45 6.30 -8.16
CA ARG A 72 16.84 5.30 -7.16
C ARG A 72 16.23 5.66 -5.81
N LEU A 73 15.51 4.71 -5.22
CA LEU A 73 14.97 4.78 -3.87
C LEU A 73 15.44 3.54 -3.11
N ASP A 74 15.69 3.69 -1.82
CA ASP A 74 15.89 2.56 -0.92
C ASP A 74 14.51 1.91 -0.71
N VAL A 75 14.33 0.69 -1.23
CA VAL A 75 13.05 -0.01 -1.21
C VAL A 75 12.95 -0.94 -0.01
N GLU A 76 11.86 -0.84 0.74
CA GLU A 76 11.50 -1.70 1.87
C GLU A 76 10.15 -2.37 1.57
N ILE A 77 10.16 -3.70 1.39
CA ILE A 77 8.91 -4.48 1.27
C ILE A 77 8.38 -4.77 2.67
N SER A 78 7.18 -4.27 3.00
CA SER A 78 6.62 -4.39 4.35
C SER A 78 5.19 -4.94 4.36
N PRO A 79 4.96 -6.15 4.92
CA PRO A 79 3.62 -6.70 5.07
C PRO A 79 2.81 -5.97 6.15
N ASP A 80 3.44 -5.11 6.95
CA ASP A 80 2.78 -4.34 8.01
C ASP A 80 1.93 -3.19 7.46
N ILE A 81 2.13 -2.79 6.20
CA ILE A 81 1.34 -1.74 5.53
C ILE A 81 0.35 -2.32 4.50
N ARG A 82 0.05 -3.61 4.59
CA ARG A 82 -0.92 -4.30 3.73
C ARG A 82 -2.36 -3.87 3.99
N GLU A 83 -3.26 -4.16 3.05
CA GLU A 83 -4.70 -3.96 3.22
C GLU A 83 -5.27 -4.79 4.40
N ARG A 84 -6.42 -4.36 4.94
CA ARG A 84 -7.21 -5.20 5.84
C ARG A 84 -7.60 -6.49 5.12
N PHE A 85 -7.19 -7.65 5.64
CA PHE A 85 -7.61 -8.93 5.08
C PHE A 85 -9.11 -9.15 5.25
N HIS A 86 -9.89 -8.97 4.17
CA HIS A 86 -11.34 -9.12 4.21
C HIS A 86 -11.92 -9.79 2.95
N PHE A 87 -11.35 -9.52 1.79
CA PHE A 87 -11.79 -10.07 0.51
C PHE A 87 -10.75 -11.02 -0.08
N THR A 88 -11.13 -11.77 -1.12
CA THR A 88 -10.25 -12.71 -1.83
C THR A 88 -9.00 -12.00 -2.40
N CYS A 89 -9.12 -10.73 -2.79
CA CYS A 89 -8.00 -9.92 -3.27
C CYS A 89 -6.91 -9.64 -2.22
N ASP A 90 -7.17 -9.96 -0.95
CA ASP A 90 -6.22 -9.84 0.16
C ASP A 90 -5.48 -11.16 0.42
N ILE A 91 -5.76 -12.21 -0.35
CA ILE A 91 -4.86 -13.36 -0.45
C ILE A 91 -3.67 -12.92 -1.30
N GLY A 92 -2.49 -12.87 -0.68
CA GLY A 92 -1.26 -12.44 -1.32
C GLY A 92 -0.57 -13.53 -2.14
N SER A 93 0.47 -13.15 -2.87
CA SER A 93 1.38 -14.10 -3.52
C SER A 93 2.53 -14.48 -2.58
N PRO A 94 2.97 -15.74 -2.55
CA PRO A 94 4.15 -16.14 -1.76
C PRO A 94 5.45 -15.53 -2.31
N PRO A 95 6.52 -15.46 -1.49
CA PRO A 95 7.76 -14.74 -1.82
C PRO A 95 8.46 -15.22 -3.10
N ASP A 96 8.45 -16.52 -3.37
CA ASP A 96 9.05 -17.11 -4.57
C ASP A 96 8.35 -16.64 -5.87
N ARG A 97 7.02 -16.57 -5.85
CA ARG A 97 6.24 -16.04 -6.98
C ARG A 97 6.41 -14.53 -7.13
N LEU A 98 6.49 -13.79 -6.02
CA LEU A 98 6.76 -12.36 -6.03
C LEU A 98 8.15 -12.06 -6.61
N ALA A 99 9.19 -12.76 -6.14
CA ALA A 99 10.55 -12.61 -6.63
C ALA A 99 10.70 -12.95 -8.12
N ALA A 100 9.95 -13.93 -8.62
CA ALA A 100 9.93 -14.25 -10.05
C ALA A 100 9.31 -13.14 -10.91
N ARG A 101 8.32 -12.40 -10.37
CA ARG A 101 7.60 -11.33 -11.08
C ARG A 101 8.26 -9.95 -10.91
N PHE A 102 8.91 -9.72 -9.78
CA PHE A 102 9.54 -8.46 -9.38
C PHE A 102 10.97 -8.71 -8.86
N PRO A 103 11.89 -9.18 -9.72
CA PRO A 103 13.24 -9.61 -9.30
C PRO A 103 14.11 -8.48 -8.73
N GLU A 104 13.71 -7.22 -8.89
CA GLU A 104 14.36 -6.04 -8.33
C GLU A 104 14.08 -5.81 -6.83
N HIS A 105 13.16 -6.59 -6.25
CA HIS A 105 12.75 -6.46 -4.86
C HIS A 105 13.21 -7.64 -4.01
N ASP A 106 13.56 -7.35 -2.76
CA ASP A 106 13.87 -8.38 -1.78
C ASP A 106 12.59 -8.81 -1.05
N PHE A 107 12.26 -10.10 -1.17
CA PHE A 107 11.14 -10.74 -0.50
C PHE A 107 11.61 -11.85 0.48
N ALA A 108 12.92 -12.09 0.60
CA ALA A 108 13.44 -13.26 1.32
C ALA A 108 13.13 -13.25 2.82
N HIS A 109 12.89 -12.07 3.40
CA HIS A 109 12.47 -11.90 4.79
C HIS A 109 11.00 -12.21 5.05
N LEU A 110 10.17 -12.33 4.01
CA LEU A 110 8.75 -12.61 4.17
C LEU A 110 8.53 -14.10 4.46
N PRO A 111 7.62 -14.45 5.39
CA PRO A 111 7.16 -15.83 5.52
C PRO A 111 6.39 -16.25 4.26
N GLN A 112 6.32 -17.57 4.01
CA GLN A 112 5.62 -18.13 2.84
C GLN A 112 4.17 -17.62 2.72
N GLN A 113 3.51 -17.47 3.88
CA GLN A 113 2.23 -16.80 4.00
C GLN A 113 2.41 -15.56 4.90
N TRP A 114 2.58 -14.40 4.27
CA TRP A 114 2.72 -13.11 4.95
C TRP A 114 1.40 -12.40 5.20
N TRP A 115 0.29 -12.88 4.61
CA TRP A 115 -1.06 -12.42 4.87
C TRP A 115 -1.76 -13.27 5.95
N PRO A 116 -2.76 -12.73 6.65
CA PRO A 116 -3.51 -13.47 7.66
C PRO A 116 -4.25 -14.69 7.09
N GLY A 117 -4.43 -15.74 7.89
CA GLY A 117 -5.27 -16.89 7.52
C GLY A 117 -6.78 -16.70 7.79
N ARG A 118 -7.18 -15.54 8.30
CA ARG A 118 -8.58 -15.21 8.63
C ARG A 118 -8.82 -13.70 8.53
N THR A 119 -10.08 -13.31 8.38
CA THR A 119 -10.51 -11.91 8.33
C THR A 119 -9.92 -11.09 9.49
N GLU A 120 -9.33 -9.94 9.16
CA GLU A 120 -8.84 -8.97 10.14
C GLU A 120 -9.98 -8.10 10.68
N SER A 121 -9.97 -7.87 11.99
CA SER A 121 -10.82 -6.89 12.64
C SER A 121 -10.28 -5.47 12.40
N GLU A 122 -11.16 -4.47 12.47
CA GLU A 122 -10.76 -3.05 12.38
C GLU A 122 -9.75 -2.68 13.47
N ALA A 123 -9.93 -3.21 14.69
CA ALA A 123 -9.00 -3.00 15.80
C ALA A 123 -7.58 -3.51 15.48
N ALA A 124 -7.45 -4.65 14.81
CA ALA A 124 -6.14 -5.18 14.41
C ALA A 124 -5.44 -4.29 13.37
N VAL A 125 -6.20 -3.73 12.43
CA VAL A 125 -5.67 -2.78 11.43
C VAL A 125 -5.24 -1.47 12.10
N ILE A 126 -6.04 -0.95 13.05
CA ILE A 126 -5.72 0.25 13.83
C ILE A 126 -4.44 0.03 14.65
N GLU A 127 -4.30 -1.11 15.33
CA GLU A 127 -3.10 -1.43 16.10
C GLU A 127 -1.86 -1.47 15.21
N ARG A 128 -1.96 -2.12 14.04
CA ARG A 128 -0.88 -2.20 13.05
C ARG A 128 -0.52 -0.82 12.49
N ALA A 129 -1.50 0.02 12.17
CA ALA A 129 -1.28 1.40 11.74
C ALA A 129 -0.61 2.26 12.83
N ASN A 130 -1.02 2.09 14.10
CA ASN A 130 -0.41 2.79 15.24
C ASN A 130 1.05 2.38 15.45
N ARG A 131 1.36 1.07 15.34
CA ARG A 131 2.74 0.54 15.40
C ARG A 131 3.60 1.16 14.31
N PHE A 132 3.09 1.18 13.08
CA PHE A 132 3.77 1.81 11.94
C PHE A 132 3.98 3.31 12.15
N ARG A 133 2.97 4.03 12.66
CA ARG A 133 3.09 5.45 13.00
C ARG A 133 4.23 5.70 13.98
N SER A 134 4.24 4.98 15.11
CA SER A 134 5.30 5.12 16.12
C SER A 134 6.68 4.82 15.57
N ALA A 135 6.81 3.78 14.74
CA ALA A 135 8.07 3.44 14.08
C ALA A 135 8.52 4.56 13.12
N MET A 136 7.62 5.11 12.29
CA MET A 136 7.95 6.19 11.37
C MET A 136 8.28 7.50 12.09
N ALA A 137 7.59 7.82 13.20
CA ALA A 137 7.89 9.02 14.00
C ALA A 137 9.30 9.00 14.60
N ALA A 138 9.84 7.80 14.87
CA ALA A 138 11.19 7.62 15.39
C ALA A 138 12.29 7.67 14.29
N ARG A 139 11.94 7.63 13.00
CA ARG A 139 12.91 7.65 11.89
C ARG A 139 13.29 9.07 11.52
N PRO A 140 14.57 9.47 11.50
CA PRO A 140 14.96 10.84 11.13
C PRO A 140 14.61 11.23 9.69
N ASP A 141 14.51 10.24 8.80
CA ASP A 141 14.28 10.40 7.36
C ASP A 141 12.81 10.16 6.95
N TRP A 142 11.87 10.18 7.89
CA TRP A 142 10.45 9.99 7.59
C TRP A 142 9.90 11.03 6.61
N ARG A 143 10.47 12.24 6.57
CA ARG A 143 10.08 13.31 5.64
C ARG A 143 10.41 12.98 4.18
N GLU A 144 11.40 12.13 3.95
CA GLU A 144 11.91 11.71 2.63
C GLU A 144 11.40 10.32 2.23
N THR A 145 10.42 9.79 2.98
CA THR A 145 9.81 8.48 2.76
C THR A 145 8.47 8.60 2.05
N ILE A 146 8.26 7.77 1.03
CA ILE A 146 6.95 7.48 0.46
C ILE A 146 6.50 6.07 0.82
N VAL A 147 5.21 5.92 1.10
CA VAL A 147 4.58 4.66 1.48
C VAL A 147 3.48 4.34 0.47
N VAL A 148 3.58 3.20 -0.21
CA VAL A 148 2.58 2.74 -1.19
C VAL A 148 1.75 1.62 -0.56
N SER A 149 0.49 1.93 -0.26
CA SER A 149 -0.39 1.12 0.59
C SER A 149 -1.83 1.13 0.06
N HIS A 150 -2.80 0.89 0.94
CA HIS A 150 -4.18 0.55 0.64
C HIS A 150 -5.16 1.42 1.42
N TRP A 151 -6.44 1.31 1.07
CA TRP A 151 -7.46 2.22 1.59
C TRP A 151 -7.63 2.07 3.10
N ALA A 152 -7.87 0.85 3.58
CA ALA A 152 -8.24 0.62 4.97
C ALA A 152 -7.06 0.88 5.91
N PHE A 153 -5.83 0.60 5.47
CA PHE A 153 -4.61 0.95 6.21
C PHE A 153 -4.39 2.47 6.29
N ILE A 154 -4.49 3.20 5.19
CA ILE A 154 -4.31 4.67 5.18
C ILE A 154 -5.43 5.33 6.00
N LEU A 155 -6.66 4.85 5.89
CA LEU A 155 -7.78 5.31 6.73
C LEU A 155 -7.47 5.12 8.21
N ALA A 156 -7.03 3.92 8.61
CA ALA A 156 -6.67 3.65 10.01
C ALA A 156 -5.53 4.53 10.52
N LEU A 157 -4.55 4.83 9.66
CA LEU A 157 -3.40 5.65 10.01
C LEU A 157 -3.74 7.15 10.13
N THR A 158 -4.62 7.65 9.27
CA THR A 158 -4.77 9.10 9.03
C THR A 158 -6.18 9.65 9.28
N GLY A 159 -7.19 8.79 9.31
CA GLY A 159 -8.61 9.18 9.33
C GLY A 159 -9.12 9.65 7.97
N GLN A 160 -8.29 9.63 6.92
CA GLN A 160 -8.63 10.11 5.58
C GLN A 160 -8.87 8.95 4.61
N SER A 161 -9.92 9.09 3.80
CA SER A 161 -10.23 8.18 2.71
C SER A 161 -9.61 8.71 1.41
N LEU A 162 -8.75 7.92 0.78
CA LEU A 162 -8.09 8.27 -0.48
C LEU A 162 -8.70 7.45 -1.62
N THR A 163 -8.83 8.04 -2.80
CA THR A 163 -9.18 7.30 -4.03
C THR A 163 -7.93 6.67 -4.66
N ASN A 164 -8.10 5.68 -5.53
CA ASN A 164 -6.97 4.98 -6.15
C ASN A 164 -6.00 5.95 -6.86
N GLY A 165 -4.71 5.76 -6.66
CA GLY A 165 -3.66 6.58 -7.27
C GLY A 165 -3.46 7.97 -6.65
N THR A 166 -4.25 8.35 -5.64
CA THR A 166 -4.09 9.62 -4.94
C THR A 166 -3.16 9.49 -3.74
N TRP A 167 -2.54 10.60 -3.35
CA TRP A 167 -1.59 10.66 -2.26
C TRP A 167 -1.82 11.88 -1.37
N ILE A 168 -1.33 11.80 -0.14
CA ILE A 168 -1.32 12.90 0.83
C ILE A 168 0.05 13.01 1.51
N GLU A 169 0.34 14.20 2.03
CA GLU A 169 1.41 14.35 3.02
C GLU A 169 0.89 13.98 4.40
N TYR A 170 1.74 13.33 5.18
CA TYR A 170 1.40 12.90 6.53
C TYR A 170 2.60 13.02 7.46
N ASP A 171 2.37 13.61 8.63
CA ASP A 171 3.31 13.69 9.73
C ASP A 171 3.02 12.56 10.74
N PRO A 172 3.90 11.55 10.86
CA PRO A 172 3.72 10.45 11.81
C PRO A 172 3.80 10.87 13.27
N ALA A 173 4.27 12.08 13.59
CA ALA A 173 4.22 12.62 14.94
C ALA A 173 2.84 13.19 15.32
N SER A 174 1.91 13.30 14.36
CA SER A 174 0.53 13.71 14.62
C SER A 174 -0.23 12.66 15.44
N PRO A 175 -1.20 13.05 16.27
CA PRO A 175 -2.00 12.11 17.04
C PRO A 175 -2.81 11.17 16.13
N PRO A 176 -3.14 9.94 16.60
CA PRO A 176 -4.09 9.07 15.91
C PRO A 176 -5.43 9.75 15.66
N PRO A 177 -6.18 9.30 14.63
CA PRO A 177 -7.59 9.65 14.50
C PRO A 177 -8.38 9.29 15.76
N SER A 178 -9.25 10.20 16.23
CA SER A 178 -10.11 9.96 17.39
C SER A 178 -11.30 9.05 17.07
N SER A 179 -11.72 9.00 15.81
CA SER A 179 -12.75 8.09 15.28
C SER A 179 -12.51 7.79 13.80
N LEU A 180 -13.06 6.66 13.32
CA LEU A 180 -12.94 6.20 11.94
C LEU A 180 -14.31 5.82 11.38
N THR A 181 -14.57 6.20 10.14
CA THR A 181 -15.75 5.76 9.39
C THR A 181 -15.31 4.81 8.28
N TRP A 182 -15.54 3.51 8.47
CA TRP A 182 -15.18 2.48 7.49
C TRP A 182 -16.23 2.36 6.38
N ARG A 183 -16.33 3.39 5.55
CA ARG A 183 -17.22 3.40 4.38
C ARG A 183 -16.39 3.68 3.12
N PRO A 184 -16.09 2.64 2.32
CA PRO A 184 -15.41 2.81 1.04
C PRO A 184 -16.32 3.39 -0.04
#